data_AF-A0A5E5QLV4-F1
#
_entry.id   AF-A0A5E5QLV4-F1
#
_cell.length_a   1.000
_cell.length_b   1.000
_cell.length_c   1.000
_cell.angle_alpha   90.00
_cell.angle_beta   90.00
_cell.angle_gamma   90.00
#
_symmetry.space_group_name_H-M   'P 1'
#
loop_
_entity.id
_entity.type
_entity.pdbx_description
1 polymer ?
#
loop_
_entity_poly.entity_id
_entity_poly.type
_entity_poly.pdbx_seq_one_letter_code
_entity_poly.pdbx_strand_id
1 'polypeptide(L)'
;MQTKVNSVAIRATNATGAGKTSTLKIGDKIIVTVTLSETVVVTGEPTYTISMGGVNKSATYVSTASNANILVFSYTIASGDMTTTGITATTTALSLNAGSIKDTTGNAIGLTTPAVVSSVNTITVDAKASNAVDSDPAALSQEVQRGFVINGEAVSDYSGHSVSNAGDVNGDGLDDLIVGAYQADLSGKSDAGKSYIVFGKQDTDVINLSAIVAGTGGFVINGESAGDWSGCSVSNAGDVNGDGLDDLIVGAHQANLSSGKSYVVFGKQDTNAIELSAIAAGTGGFVINGESEGDWSGYSVSNAGDVNGDGVDDLIVGAYRADPSGKISAGKSYVVFGKQDNTNAIE
;
A
#
# COMPACT_ATOMS: atom_id res chain seq x y z
N MET A 1 42.05 -33.80 27.06
CA MET A 1 42.22 -32.32 26.95
C MET A 1 40.84 -31.73 27.12
N GLN A 2 40.67 -30.56 27.72
CA GLN A 2 39.31 -30.00 27.86
C GLN A 2 38.81 -29.59 26.47
N THR A 3 37.63 -30.07 26.07
CA THR A 3 36.98 -29.64 24.82
C THR A 3 36.69 -28.15 24.86
N LYS A 4 37.03 -27.43 23.79
CA LYS A 4 36.84 -25.98 23.68
C LYS A 4 36.00 -25.62 22.47
N VAL A 5 35.38 -24.46 22.53
CA VAL A 5 34.77 -23.82 21.38
C VAL A 5 35.86 -23.11 20.57
N ASN A 6 36.06 -23.52 19.32
CA ASN A 6 37.05 -22.92 18.42
C ASN A 6 36.48 -21.67 17.73
N SER A 7 35.24 -21.78 17.23
CA SER A 7 34.59 -20.69 16.50
C SER A 7 33.08 -20.78 16.62
N VAL A 8 32.43 -19.63 16.45
CA VAL A 8 30.98 -19.52 16.29
C VAL A 8 30.71 -18.73 15.01
N ALA A 9 29.70 -19.14 14.25
CA ALA A 9 29.23 -18.43 13.08
C ALA A 9 27.70 -18.28 13.13
N ILE A 10 27.21 -17.12 12.72
CA ILE A 10 25.77 -16.81 12.64
C ILE A 10 25.44 -16.56 11.16
N ARG A 11 24.37 -17.19 10.66
CA ARG A 11 23.78 -16.89 9.36
C ARG A 11 22.27 -16.87 9.46
N ALA A 12 21.61 -16.24 8.50
CA ALA A 12 20.16 -16.29 8.40
C ALA A 12 19.69 -17.13 7.21
N THR A 13 18.49 -17.68 7.34
CA THR A 13 17.78 -18.36 6.27
C THR A 13 16.33 -17.92 6.23
N ASN A 14 15.68 -18.07 5.09
CA ASN A 14 14.23 -18.01 5.05
C ASN A 14 13.60 -19.23 5.76
N ALA A 15 12.27 -19.27 5.86
CA ALA A 15 11.53 -20.38 6.46
C ALA A 15 11.84 -21.76 5.82
N THR A 16 12.21 -21.79 4.53
CA THR A 16 12.53 -23.01 3.77
C THR A 16 14.00 -23.42 3.85
N GLY A 17 14.84 -22.66 4.55
CA GLY A 17 16.25 -22.98 4.79
C GLY A 17 17.24 -22.42 3.76
N ALA A 18 16.78 -21.65 2.78
CA ALA A 18 17.66 -20.95 1.85
C ALA A 18 18.36 -19.77 2.53
N GLY A 19 19.66 -19.60 2.29
CA GLY A 19 20.46 -18.52 2.88
C GLY A 19 19.89 -17.13 2.57
N LYS A 20 19.91 -16.23 3.55
CA LYS A 20 19.32 -14.89 3.45
C LYS A 20 20.28 -13.83 3.99
N THR A 21 20.44 -12.74 3.25
CA THR A 21 21.33 -11.60 3.58
C THR A 21 20.58 -10.26 3.68
N SER A 22 19.26 -10.28 3.45
CA SER A 22 18.34 -9.14 3.55
C SER A 22 17.46 -9.21 4.82
N THR A 23 16.57 -8.22 5.01
CA THR A 23 15.67 -8.11 6.17
C THR A 23 14.90 -9.40 6.47
N LEU A 24 15.00 -9.90 7.70
CA LEU A 24 14.27 -11.09 8.15
C LEU A 24 12.87 -10.74 8.63
N LYS A 25 11.92 -11.61 8.30
CA LYS A 25 10.50 -11.51 8.64
C LYS A 25 10.09 -12.66 9.57
N ILE A 26 8.89 -12.59 10.13
CA ILE A 26 8.30 -13.67 10.93
C ILE A 26 8.41 -15.00 10.18
N GLY A 27 8.92 -16.03 10.86
CA GLY A 27 9.10 -17.38 10.31
C GLY A 27 10.47 -17.65 9.66
N ASP A 28 11.26 -16.60 9.35
CA ASP A 28 12.66 -16.77 8.98
C ASP A 28 13.48 -17.31 10.16
N LYS A 29 14.71 -17.78 9.90
CA LYS A 29 15.53 -18.43 10.92
C LYS A 29 16.93 -17.84 11.02
N ILE A 30 17.41 -17.77 12.26
CA ILE A 30 18.82 -17.56 12.60
C ILE A 30 19.44 -18.90 12.92
N ILE A 31 20.52 -19.22 12.23
CA ILE A 31 21.29 -20.43 12.43
C ILE A 31 22.63 -20.07 13.06
N VAL A 32 22.89 -20.63 14.24
CA VAL A 32 24.17 -20.53 14.94
C VAL A 32 24.91 -21.85 14.79
N THR A 33 26.14 -21.78 14.29
CA THR A 33 27.02 -22.94 14.14
C THR A 33 28.20 -22.77 15.08
N VAL A 34 28.37 -23.71 16.02
CA VAL A 34 29.46 -23.73 17.01
C VAL A 34 30.41 -24.86 16.66
N THR A 35 31.66 -24.54 16.34
CA THR A 35 32.70 -25.54 16.02
C THR A 35 33.55 -25.81 17.25
N LEU A 36 33.70 -27.09 17.60
CA LEU A 36 34.46 -27.55 18.76
C LEU A 36 35.84 -28.09 18.37
N SER A 37 36.74 -28.14 19.35
CA SER A 37 38.10 -28.66 19.19
C SER A 37 38.18 -30.14 18.84
N GLU A 38 37.13 -30.90 19.10
CA GLU A 38 37.06 -32.35 18.91
C GLU A 38 35.61 -32.84 18.85
N THR A 39 35.44 -34.13 18.56
CA THR A 39 34.14 -34.80 18.56
C THR A 39 33.53 -34.88 19.96
N VAL A 40 32.24 -34.61 20.07
CA VAL A 40 31.50 -34.63 21.33
C VAL A 40 30.26 -35.51 21.30
N VAL A 41 29.83 -35.90 22.50
CA VAL A 41 28.51 -36.45 22.78
C VAL A 41 27.70 -35.36 23.50
N VAL A 42 26.53 -35.06 22.95
CA VAL A 42 25.58 -34.11 23.52
C VAL A 42 24.41 -34.86 24.14
N THR A 43 24.09 -34.55 25.39
CA THR A 43 22.89 -35.03 26.08
C THR A 43 22.03 -33.84 26.51
N GLY A 44 20.71 -33.96 26.41
CA GLY A 44 19.79 -32.87 26.75
C GLY A 44 19.67 -31.82 25.64
N GLU A 45 19.11 -30.67 25.98
CA GLU A 45 18.77 -29.59 25.03
C GLU A 45 19.56 -28.31 25.37
N PRO A 46 20.86 -28.25 25.03
CA PRO A 46 21.60 -27.01 25.21
C PRO A 46 20.96 -25.89 24.38
N THR A 47 21.17 -24.65 24.79
CA THR A 47 20.72 -23.47 24.03
C THR A 47 21.88 -22.54 23.77
N TYR A 48 21.71 -21.71 22.75
CA TYR A 48 22.65 -20.66 22.42
C TYR A 48 21.94 -19.31 22.45
N THR A 49 22.44 -18.39 23.28
CA THR A 49 21.84 -17.07 23.42
C THR A 49 22.35 -16.14 22.32
N ILE A 50 21.42 -15.60 21.53
CA ILE A 50 21.68 -14.52 20.58
C ILE A 50 21.07 -13.22 21.11
N SER A 51 21.67 -12.08 20.80
CA SER A 51 21.12 -10.77 21.09
C SER A 51 20.67 -10.09 19.80
N MET A 52 19.42 -9.63 19.77
CA MET A 52 18.83 -8.87 18.68
C MET A 52 18.42 -7.51 19.24
N GLY A 53 19.09 -6.44 18.80
CA GLY A 53 18.80 -5.08 19.28
C GLY A 53 18.97 -4.92 20.81
N GLY A 54 19.84 -5.72 21.44
CA GLY A 54 20.03 -5.75 22.90
C GLY A 54 19.09 -6.70 23.65
N VAL A 55 18.10 -7.30 22.97
CA VAL A 55 17.19 -8.30 23.56
C VAL A 55 17.75 -9.71 23.35
N ASN A 56 17.94 -10.44 24.44
CA ASN A 56 18.42 -11.82 24.40
C ASN A 56 17.32 -12.79 23.99
N LYS A 57 17.64 -13.69 23.06
CA LYS A 57 16.79 -14.76 22.56
C LYS A 57 17.54 -16.09 22.63
N SER A 58 16.79 -17.16 22.87
CA SER A 58 17.34 -18.50 23.06
C SER A 58 17.17 -19.31 21.78
N ALA A 59 18.27 -19.56 21.06
CA ALA A 59 18.29 -20.50 19.94
C ALA A 59 18.37 -21.93 20.47
N THR A 60 17.54 -22.81 19.94
CA THR A 60 17.42 -24.20 20.39
C THR A 60 18.36 -25.12 19.62
N TYR A 61 18.90 -26.12 20.29
CA TYR A 61 19.76 -27.12 19.66
C TYR A 61 18.97 -27.96 18.65
N VAL A 62 19.52 -28.09 17.44
CA VAL A 62 18.88 -28.84 16.34
C VAL A 62 19.60 -30.16 16.13
N SER A 63 20.93 -30.14 15.97
CA SER A 63 21.73 -31.34 15.70
C SER A 63 23.22 -31.07 15.88
N THR A 64 24.00 -32.15 15.99
CA THR A 64 25.41 -32.10 15.58
C THR A 64 25.44 -32.16 14.06
N ALA A 65 26.16 -31.26 13.39
CA ALA A 65 26.31 -31.36 11.94
C ALA A 65 27.00 -32.68 11.56
N SER A 66 27.07 -32.99 10.26
CA SER A 66 27.66 -34.22 9.70
C SER A 66 29.05 -34.60 10.23
N ASN A 67 29.78 -33.66 10.83
CA ASN A 67 30.95 -33.88 11.67
C ASN A 67 30.58 -33.74 13.16
N ALA A 68 30.81 -34.77 13.96
CA ALA A 68 30.40 -34.84 15.37
C ALA A 68 31.11 -33.83 16.31
N ASN A 69 31.75 -32.79 15.77
CA ASN A 69 32.37 -31.66 16.48
C ASN A 69 31.69 -30.30 16.20
N ILE A 70 30.59 -30.26 15.43
CA ILE A 70 29.84 -29.02 15.18
C ILE A 70 28.46 -29.11 15.82
N LEU A 71 28.06 -28.09 16.57
CA LEU A 71 26.71 -27.93 17.10
C LEU A 71 25.93 -26.90 16.27
N VAL A 72 24.68 -27.20 15.93
CA VAL A 72 23.79 -26.29 15.21
C VAL A 72 22.62 -25.91 16.10
N PHE A 73 22.40 -24.61 16.25
CA PHE A 73 21.26 -24.03 16.95
C PHE A 73 20.42 -23.19 15.99
N SER A 74 19.11 -23.15 16.21
CA SER A 74 18.16 -22.39 15.40
C SER A 74 17.26 -21.52 16.28
N TYR A 75 17.03 -20.29 15.85
CA TYR A 75 15.97 -19.43 16.38
C TYR A 75 15.05 -19.01 15.23
N THR A 76 13.74 -19.21 15.39
CA THR A 76 12.75 -18.73 14.43
C THR A 76 12.32 -17.34 14.82
N ILE A 77 12.38 -16.40 13.88
CA ILE A 77 11.95 -15.01 14.08
C ILE A 77 10.47 -14.99 14.46
N ALA A 78 10.20 -14.45 15.64
CA ALA A 78 8.87 -14.33 16.23
C ALA A 78 8.31 -12.92 16.02
N SER A 79 6.99 -12.77 16.18
CA SER A 79 6.34 -11.46 16.17
C SER A 79 6.95 -10.53 17.21
N GLY A 80 7.25 -9.29 16.80
CA GLY A 80 7.85 -8.26 17.65
C GLY A 80 9.38 -8.33 17.76
N ASP A 81 10.04 -9.27 17.10
CA ASP A 81 11.50 -9.27 16.99
C ASP A 81 11.95 -8.14 16.06
N MET A 82 12.83 -7.27 16.55
CA MET A 82 13.32 -6.10 15.83
C MET A 82 14.81 -5.90 16.07
N THR A 83 15.56 -5.59 15.00
CA THR A 83 16.93 -5.06 15.15
C THR A 83 17.39 -4.37 13.86
N THR A 84 18.03 -3.22 14.00
CA THR A 84 18.73 -2.50 12.93
C THR A 84 20.25 -2.57 13.10
N THR A 85 20.73 -3.05 14.25
CA THR A 85 22.15 -3.10 14.63
C THR A 85 22.76 -4.49 14.47
N GLY A 86 22.02 -5.42 13.86
CA GLY A 86 22.43 -6.79 13.61
C GLY A 86 22.15 -7.74 14.78
N ILE A 87 22.76 -8.93 14.71
CA ILE A 87 22.58 -10.03 15.65
C ILE A 87 23.95 -10.42 16.22
N THR A 88 24.04 -10.55 17.54
CA THR A 88 25.31 -10.81 18.23
C THR A 88 25.22 -11.99 19.20
N ALA A 89 26.37 -12.48 19.61
CA ALA A 89 26.53 -13.50 20.64
C ALA A 89 27.74 -13.16 21.52
N THR A 90 27.61 -13.41 22.83
CA THR A 90 28.65 -13.13 23.82
C THR A 90 29.45 -14.39 24.16
N THR A 91 30.54 -14.21 24.90
CA THR A 91 31.46 -15.30 25.26
C THR A 91 30.87 -16.37 26.19
N THR A 92 29.67 -16.14 26.74
CA THR A 92 28.95 -17.06 27.62
C THR A 92 27.59 -17.48 27.04
N ALA A 93 27.41 -17.34 25.73
CA ALA A 93 26.12 -17.59 25.07
C ALA A 93 25.66 -19.06 25.08
N LEU A 94 26.59 -20.02 25.17
CA LEU A 94 26.27 -21.45 25.20
C LEU A 94 25.86 -21.89 26.62
N SER A 95 24.61 -22.34 26.77
CA SER A 95 24.07 -22.92 28.00
C SER A 95 23.79 -24.41 27.82
N LEU A 96 24.07 -25.21 28.85
CA LEU A 96 23.83 -26.65 28.83
C LEU A 96 22.38 -27.04 29.18
N ASN A 97 21.62 -26.18 29.88
CA ASN A 97 20.25 -26.42 30.36
C ASN A 97 20.05 -27.83 30.97
N ALA A 98 20.82 -28.15 32.02
CA ALA A 98 20.86 -29.46 32.67
C ALA A 98 21.32 -30.65 31.79
N GLY A 99 21.69 -30.39 30.53
CA GLY A 99 22.37 -31.33 29.64
C GLY A 99 23.88 -31.42 29.86
N SER A 100 24.57 -32.08 28.93
CA SER A 100 26.02 -32.17 28.93
C SER A 100 26.58 -32.21 27.51
N ILE A 101 27.77 -31.65 27.34
CA ILE A 101 28.57 -31.76 26.12
C ILE A 101 29.93 -32.27 26.58
N LYS A 102 30.27 -33.49 26.18
CA LYS A 102 31.49 -34.18 26.62
C LYS A 102 32.26 -34.75 25.44
N ASP A 103 33.58 -34.79 25.53
CA ASP A 103 34.37 -35.58 24.59
C ASP A 103 34.09 -37.09 24.76
N THR A 104 34.64 -37.91 23.85
CA THR A 104 34.51 -39.37 23.89
C THR A 104 35.18 -40.03 25.10
N THR A 105 35.99 -39.28 25.85
CA THR A 105 36.62 -39.73 27.11
C THR A 105 35.88 -39.26 28.36
N GLY A 106 34.78 -38.49 28.20
CA GLY A 106 33.90 -38.03 29.26
C GLY A 106 34.24 -36.65 29.85
N ASN A 107 35.22 -35.90 29.31
CA ASN A 107 35.54 -34.57 29.83
C ASN A 107 34.51 -33.54 29.34
N ALA A 108 34.09 -32.63 30.23
CA ALA A 108 33.11 -31.60 29.90
C ALA A 108 33.71 -30.45 29.07
N ILE A 109 32.87 -29.84 28.22
CA ILE A 109 33.20 -28.65 27.45
C ILE A 109 33.55 -27.45 28.35
N GLY A 110 34.52 -26.64 27.91
CA GLY A 110 34.69 -25.27 28.39
C GLY A 110 33.64 -24.35 27.76
N LEU A 111 32.77 -23.74 28.57
CA LEU A 111 31.64 -22.92 28.10
C LEU A 111 32.04 -21.54 27.55
N THR A 112 33.33 -21.21 27.58
CA THR A 112 33.81 -19.98 26.96
C THR A 112 33.76 -20.11 25.44
N THR A 113 32.91 -19.29 24.84
CA THR A 113 32.76 -19.13 23.39
C THR A 113 33.48 -17.85 22.95
N PRO A 114 33.94 -17.74 21.70
CA PRO A 114 34.34 -16.46 21.13
C PRO A 114 33.13 -15.51 21.02
N ALA A 115 33.33 -14.22 21.28
CA ALA A 115 32.31 -13.21 20.96
C ALA A 115 32.15 -13.15 19.44
N VAL A 116 30.91 -13.09 18.97
CA VAL A 116 30.60 -13.04 17.54
C VAL A 116 29.55 -11.97 17.30
N VAL A 117 29.90 -11.03 16.43
CA VAL A 117 28.95 -10.15 15.76
C VAL A 117 28.66 -10.81 14.41
N SER A 118 27.40 -10.84 13.97
CA SER A 118 27.09 -11.39 12.65
C SER A 118 27.99 -10.73 11.59
N SER A 119 28.72 -11.51 10.81
CA SER A 119 29.64 -11.00 9.78
C SER A 119 28.95 -10.24 8.65
N VAL A 120 27.62 -10.23 8.65
CA VAL A 120 26.76 -9.37 7.85
C VAL A 120 26.14 -8.34 8.79
N ASN A 121 26.81 -7.21 8.97
CA ASN A 121 26.27 -6.00 9.61
C ASN A 121 24.99 -5.45 8.91
N THR A 122 24.38 -6.21 8.01
CA THR A 122 23.26 -5.82 7.13
C THR A 122 21.98 -6.61 7.39
N ILE A 123 21.99 -7.64 8.26
CA ILE A 123 20.76 -8.38 8.57
C ILE A 123 19.96 -7.56 9.59
N THR A 124 18.97 -6.83 9.09
CA THR A 124 17.91 -6.24 9.90
C THR A 124 16.82 -7.28 10.14
N VAL A 125 16.12 -7.16 11.26
CA VAL A 125 14.91 -7.95 11.55
C VAL A 125 13.75 -6.98 11.67
N ASP A 126 12.71 -7.22 10.88
CA ASP A 126 11.45 -6.50 10.93
C ASP A 126 10.32 -7.53 10.97
N ALA A 127 10.05 -8.03 12.17
CA ALA A 127 9.04 -9.03 12.44
C ALA A 127 7.78 -8.40 13.05
N LYS A 128 7.39 -7.21 12.58
CA LYS A 128 6.09 -6.63 12.90
C LYS A 128 5.00 -7.59 12.44
N ALA A 129 4.06 -7.94 13.33
CA ALA A 129 2.82 -8.57 12.90
C ALA A 129 2.15 -7.63 11.91
N SER A 130 1.70 -8.15 10.76
CA SER A 130 1.11 -7.38 9.66
C SER A 130 -0.04 -6.44 10.06
N ASN A 131 -0.57 -6.56 11.30
CA ASN A 131 -1.78 -5.89 11.78
C ASN A 131 -1.65 -5.23 13.17
N ALA A 132 -0.45 -4.99 13.71
CA ALA A 132 -0.31 -4.28 14.99
C ALA A 132 -0.24 -2.76 14.77
N VAL A 133 -1.30 -2.05 15.17
CA VAL A 133 -1.30 -0.59 15.30
C VAL A 133 -0.28 -0.22 16.38
N ASP A 134 0.76 0.50 16.00
CA ASP A 134 1.86 0.93 16.88
C ASP A 134 1.37 1.97 17.90
N SER A 135 1.56 1.68 19.18
CA SER A 135 1.16 2.55 20.29
C SER A 135 2.36 3.19 21.01
N ASP A 136 3.54 3.26 20.38
CA ASP A 136 4.70 4.01 20.88
C ASP A 136 4.80 5.42 20.24
N PRO A 137 4.50 6.50 20.98
CA PRO A 137 4.55 7.88 20.47
C PRO A 137 5.94 8.34 20.01
N ALA A 138 7.02 7.69 20.46
CA ALA A 138 8.38 8.04 20.06
C ALA A 138 8.82 7.36 18.75
N ALA A 139 8.34 6.13 18.50
CA ALA A 139 8.53 5.42 17.23
C ALA A 139 7.65 5.98 16.10
N LEU A 140 6.51 6.59 16.44
CA LEU A 140 5.73 7.43 15.53
C LEU A 140 6.62 8.52 14.89
N SER A 141 7.61 9.11 15.57
CA SER A 141 8.41 10.19 14.95
C SER A 141 9.29 9.79 13.75
N GLN A 142 9.55 8.49 13.52
CA GLN A 142 10.25 8.01 12.32
C GLN A 142 9.40 7.12 11.39
N GLU A 143 8.18 6.73 11.77
CA GLU A 143 7.20 6.11 10.86
C GLU A 143 6.00 7.00 10.52
N VAL A 144 5.98 8.27 10.96
CA VAL A 144 4.94 9.29 10.63
C VAL A 144 5.08 9.90 9.23
N GLN A 145 6.01 9.48 8.38
CA GLN A 145 6.02 9.90 6.96
C GLN A 145 5.33 8.89 6.04
N ARG A 146 4.07 8.52 6.30
CA ARG A 146 3.33 7.56 5.44
C ARG A 146 2.07 8.15 4.78
N GLY A 147 1.99 9.47 4.66
CA GLY A 147 0.91 10.14 3.93
C GLY A 147 0.83 11.62 4.25
N PHE A 148 -0.11 12.31 3.61
CA PHE A 148 -0.42 13.72 3.82
C PHE A 148 -1.92 13.93 4.03
N VAL A 149 -2.30 15.09 4.55
CA VAL A 149 -3.70 15.50 4.69
C VAL A 149 -4.10 16.36 3.50
N ILE A 150 -5.34 16.22 3.03
CA ILE A 150 -5.96 17.09 2.04
C ILE A 150 -7.08 17.87 2.73
N ASN A 151 -6.90 19.18 2.94
CA ASN A 151 -7.88 20.06 3.57
C ASN A 151 -8.84 20.65 2.53
N GLY A 152 -10.13 20.69 2.85
CA GLY A 152 -11.19 21.26 2.00
C GLY A 152 -10.99 22.75 1.66
N GLU A 153 -11.60 23.19 0.55
CA GLU A 153 -11.49 24.58 0.06
C GLU A 153 -12.38 25.54 0.87
N ALA A 154 -13.67 25.25 1.00
CA ALA A 154 -14.65 26.14 1.63
C ALA A 154 -15.60 25.40 2.60
N VAL A 155 -16.34 26.20 3.37
CA VAL A 155 -17.32 25.71 4.34
C VAL A 155 -18.49 25.03 3.63
N SER A 156 -18.96 23.90 4.17
CA SER A 156 -20.11 23.16 3.65
C SER A 156 -19.98 22.59 2.23
N ASP A 157 -18.79 22.58 1.63
CA ASP A 157 -18.57 21.94 0.33
C ASP A 157 -18.61 20.40 0.39
N TYR A 158 -18.47 19.84 1.60
CA TYR A 158 -18.39 18.39 1.87
C TYR A 158 -17.34 17.67 1.02
N SER A 159 -16.19 18.31 0.77
CA SER A 159 -15.05 17.67 0.11
C SER A 159 -14.64 16.39 0.85
N GLY A 160 -14.43 15.30 0.10
CA GLY A 160 -14.16 13.98 0.66
C GLY A 160 -15.41 13.13 0.87
N HIS A 161 -16.59 13.59 0.43
CA HIS A 161 -17.80 12.76 0.39
C HIS A 161 -17.61 11.50 -0.47
N SER A 162 -16.86 11.64 -1.56
CA SER A 162 -16.41 10.53 -2.41
C SER A 162 -14.95 10.76 -2.78
N VAL A 163 -14.15 9.70 -2.75
CA VAL A 163 -12.72 9.72 -3.10
C VAL A 163 -12.36 8.46 -3.87
N SER A 164 -11.34 8.54 -4.72
CA SER A 164 -10.73 7.38 -5.39
C SER A 164 -9.26 7.67 -5.71
N ASN A 165 -8.49 6.62 -6.02
CA ASN A 165 -7.34 6.82 -6.90
C ASN A 165 -7.88 7.32 -8.25
N ALA A 166 -7.19 8.27 -8.86
CA ALA A 166 -7.51 8.84 -10.16
C ALA A 166 -6.71 8.17 -11.30
N GLY A 167 -5.74 7.31 -10.98
CA GLY A 167 -4.75 6.85 -11.96
C GLY A 167 -3.70 7.93 -12.23
N ASP A 168 -2.80 7.71 -13.17
CA ASP A 168 -1.79 8.68 -13.61
C ASP A 168 -2.41 9.61 -14.68
N VAL A 169 -3.14 10.64 -14.24
CA VAL A 169 -3.93 11.47 -15.16
C VAL A 169 -3.07 12.53 -15.87
N ASN A 170 -1.84 12.74 -15.41
CA ASN A 170 -0.91 13.72 -15.95
C ASN A 170 0.31 13.08 -16.66
N GLY A 171 0.46 11.75 -16.58
CA GLY A 171 1.52 10.98 -17.22
C GLY A 171 2.89 11.15 -16.56
N ASP A 172 2.95 11.48 -15.27
CA ASP A 172 4.20 11.66 -14.52
C ASP A 172 4.74 10.36 -13.89
N GLY A 173 3.98 9.27 -13.99
CA GLY A 173 4.29 7.95 -13.48
C GLY A 173 3.89 7.73 -12.03
N LEU A 174 3.14 8.65 -11.41
CA LEU A 174 2.54 8.49 -10.09
C LEU A 174 1.01 8.48 -10.19
N ASP A 175 0.37 7.56 -9.46
CA ASP A 175 -1.09 7.61 -9.33
C ASP A 175 -1.51 8.90 -8.59
N ASP A 176 -2.50 9.58 -9.17
CA ASP A 176 -3.15 10.76 -8.65
C ASP A 176 -4.39 10.41 -7.81
N LEU A 177 -4.99 11.43 -7.20
CA LEU A 177 -6.17 11.29 -6.34
C LEU A 177 -7.30 12.18 -6.84
N ILE A 178 -8.54 11.68 -6.77
CA ILE A 178 -9.75 12.49 -7.00
C ILE A 178 -10.57 12.62 -5.71
N VAL A 179 -10.98 13.86 -5.41
CA VAL A 179 -11.77 14.21 -4.22
C VAL A 179 -13.04 14.94 -4.65
N GLY A 180 -14.21 14.36 -4.38
CA GLY A 180 -15.51 14.96 -4.68
C GLY A 180 -16.02 15.88 -3.56
N ALA A 181 -16.59 17.02 -3.94
CA ALA A 181 -17.20 18.03 -3.08
C ALA A 181 -18.55 18.48 -3.67
N TYR A 182 -19.57 17.65 -3.46
CA TYR A 182 -20.83 17.73 -4.21
C TYR A 182 -21.71 18.94 -3.90
N GLN A 183 -21.49 19.63 -2.78
CA GLN A 183 -22.20 20.88 -2.44
C GLN A 183 -21.32 22.11 -2.61
N ALA A 184 -20.17 21.98 -3.26
CA ALA A 184 -19.33 23.14 -3.51
C ALA A 184 -20.05 24.17 -4.39
N ASP A 185 -20.00 25.41 -3.93
CA ASP A 185 -20.59 26.55 -4.63
C ASP A 185 -19.60 27.10 -5.69
N LEU A 186 -20.14 27.37 -6.87
CA LEU A 186 -19.47 28.10 -7.93
C LEU A 186 -20.12 29.48 -8.06
N SER A 187 -19.36 30.49 -8.55
CA SER A 187 -19.90 31.84 -8.68
C SER A 187 -21.16 31.84 -9.55
N GLY A 188 -22.31 32.12 -8.94
CA GLY A 188 -23.62 32.10 -9.61
C GLY A 188 -24.26 30.71 -9.79
N LYS A 189 -23.66 29.63 -9.24
CA LYS A 189 -24.19 28.27 -9.30
C LYS A 189 -24.05 27.57 -7.93
N SER A 190 -25.08 27.71 -7.08
CA SER A 190 -25.11 27.05 -5.78
C SER A 190 -25.19 25.54 -5.92
N ASP A 191 -24.47 24.79 -5.09
CA ASP A 191 -24.45 23.32 -5.08
C ASP A 191 -24.20 22.69 -6.48
N ALA A 192 -23.49 23.39 -7.37
CA ALA A 192 -23.10 22.80 -8.65
C ALA A 192 -22.13 21.63 -8.44
N GLY A 193 -21.35 21.70 -7.35
CA GLY A 193 -20.36 20.72 -6.97
C GLY A 193 -19.03 20.96 -7.66
N LYS A 194 -17.97 20.41 -7.06
CA LYS A 194 -16.60 20.39 -7.59
C LYS A 194 -16.00 19.01 -7.38
N SER A 195 -15.03 18.67 -8.21
CA SER A 195 -14.09 17.57 -7.95
C SER A 195 -12.66 18.10 -8.08
N TYR A 196 -11.76 17.63 -7.22
CA TYR A 196 -10.37 18.08 -7.19
C TYR A 196 -9.47 16.92 -7.53
N ILE A 197 -8.61 17.13 -8.52
CA ILE A 197 -7.59 16.19 -8.92
C ILE A 197 -6.33 16.67 -8.25
N VAL A 198 -5.73 15.80 -7.47
CA VAL A 198 -4.56 16.07 -6.65
C VAL A 198 -3.46 15.17 -7.18
N PHE A 199 -2.43 15.79 -7.75
CA PHE A 199 -1.34 15.04 -8.34
C PHE A 199 -0.54 14.27 -7.28
N GLY A 200 -0.12 13.06 -7.63
CA GLY A 200 0.71 12.19 -6.84
C GLY A 200 2.01 12.89 -6.45
N LYS A 201 2.46 12.69 -5.21
CA LYS A 201 3.72 13.24 -4.72
C LYS A 201 4.37 12.37 -3.68
N GLN A 202 5.70 12.45 -3.60
CA GLN A 202 6.51 11.65 -2.68
C GLN A 202 6.66 12.30 -1.30
N ASP A 203 6.58 13.63 -1.22
CA ASP A 203 6.65 14.33 0.06
C ASP A 203 5.32 14.22 0.82
N THR A 204 5.37 14.48 2.12
CA THR A 204 4.23 14.35 3.03
C THR A 204 3.59 15.70 3.38
N ASP A 205 3.87 16.75 2.62
CA ASP A 205 3.33 18.07 2.90
C ASP A 205 1.81 18.09 2.75
N VAL A 206 1.15 18.84 3.63
CA VAL A 206 -0.31 19.01 3.62
C VAL A 206 -0.74 19.72 2.35
N ILE A 207 -1.79 19.22 1.72
CA ILE A 207 -2.43 19.84 0.56
C ILE A 207 -3.67 20.59 1.04
N ASN A 208 -3.87 21.79 0.52
CA ASN A 208 -5.13 22.52 0.68
C ASN A 208 -5.79 22.61 -0.70
N LEU A 209 -7.06 22.26 -0.82
CA LEU A 209 -7.76 22.24 -2.10
C LEU A 209 -7.83 23.63 -2.76
N SER A 210 -7.71 24.71 -1.99
CA SER A 210 -7.54 26.07 -2.53
C SER A 210 -6.26 26.25 -3.37
N ALA A 211 -5.20 25.49 -3.10
CA ALA A 211 -3.99 25.47 -3.93
C ALA A 211 -4.22 24.74 -5.26
N ILE A 212 -5.04 23.68 -5.24
CA ILE A 212 -5.47 22.95 -6.45
C ILE A 212 -6.28 23.87 -7.35
N VAL A 213 -7.20 24.66 -6.78
CA VAL A 213 -7.97 25.69 -7.51
C VAL A 213 -7.05 26.77 -8.10
N ALA A 214 -5.94 27.08 -7.43
CA ALA A 214 -4.92 27.98 -7.94
C ALA A 214 -3.96 27.33 -8.96
N GLY A 215 -4.20 26.07 -9.36
CA GLY A 215 -3.42 25.34 -10.37
C GLY A 215 -2.08 24.79 -9.86
N THR A 216 -1.92 24.62 -8.55
CA THR A 216 -0.69 24.06 -7.95
C THR A 216 -0.95 22.65 -7.44
N GLY A 217 -0.21 21.66 -7.97
CA GLY A 217 -0.28 20.27 -7.53
C GLY A 217 -1.53 19.52 -7.98
N GLY A 218 -2.18 19.98 -9.04
CA GLY A 218 -3.39 19.37 -9.60
C GLY A 218 -4.30 20.41 -10.27
N PHE A 219 -5.55 20.03 -10.54
CA PHE A 219 -6.57 20.90 -11.12
C PHE A 219 -7.97 20.62 -10.56
N VAL A 220 -8.88 21.58 -10.75
CA VAL A 220 -10.27 21.48 -10.31
C VAL A 220 -11.20 21.23 -11.49
N ILE A 221 -12.23 20.41 -11.28
CA ILE A 221 -13.36 20.17 -12.19
C ILE A 221 -14.59 20.85 -11.59
N ASN A 222 -15.13 21.84 -12.30
CA ASN A 222 -16.25 22.67 -11.86
C ASN A 222 -17.58 22.17 -12.42
N GLY A 223 -18.58 22.06 -11.56
CA GLY A 223 -19.93 21.62 -11.89
C GLY A 223 -20.62 22.44 -13.00
N GLU A 224 -21.45 21.77 -13.80
CA GLU A 224 -22.12 22.37 -14.96
C GLU A 224 -23.19 23.38 -14.54
N SER A 225 -24.19 22.96 -13.76
CA SER A 225 -25.33 23.80 -13.36
C SER A 225 -25.57 23.77 -11.84
N ALA A 226 -26.27 24.79 -11.34
CA ALA A 226 -26.66 24.87 -9.93
C ALA A 226 -27.52 23.66 -9.53
N GLY A 227 -27.21 23.05 -8.39
CA GLY A 227 -27.96 21.92 -7.84
C GLY A 227 -27.71 20.57 -8.53
N ASP A 228 -26.76 20.47 -9.47
CA ASP A 228 -26.44 19.21 -10.14
C ASP A 228 -25.75 18.20 -9.19
N TRP A 229 -25.14 18.70 -8.11
CA TRP A 229 -24.41 17.91 -7.12
C TRP A 229 -23.28 17.07 -7.73
N SER A 230 -22.54 17.65 -8.68
CA SER A 230 -21.41 16.97 -9.31
C SER A 230 -20.30 16.64 -8.31
N GLY A 231 -19.67 15.48 -8.42
CA GLY A 231 -18.70 15.00 -7.43
C GLY A 231 -19.33 14.26 -6.26
N CYS A 232 -20.62 13.89 -6.34
CA CYS A 232 -21.27 13.02 -5.35
C CYS A 232 -20.71 11.60 -5.36
N SER A 233 -20.23 11.15 -6.52
CA SER A 233 -19.51 9.90 -6.74
C SER A 233 -18.42 10.16 -7.77
N VAL A 234 -17.18 9.78 -7.44
CA VAL A 234 -16.01 9.95 -8.31
C VAL A 234 -15.24 8.63 -8.39
N SER A 235 -14.57 8.39 -9.51
CA SER A 235 -13.69 7.24 -9.71
C SER A 235 -12.66 7.56 -10.80
N ASN A 236 -11.52 6.86 -10.78
CA ASN A 236 -10.74 6.63 -12.00
C ASN A 236 -11.67 6.00 -13.06
N ALA A 237 -11.46 6.34 -14.32
CA ALA A 237 -12.08 5.70 -15.48
C ALA A 237 -11.12 4.77 -16.22
N GLY A 238 -9.82 4.83 -15.94
CA GLY A 238 -8.78 4.20 -16.76
C GLY A 238 -8.55 4.98 -18.05
N ASP A 239 -7.73 4.45 -18.95
CA ASP A 239 -7.53 5.05 -20.27
C ASP A 239 -8.68 4.61 -21.21
N VAL A 240 -9.75 5.42 -21.26
CA VAL A 240 -10.97 5.07 -22.03
C VAL A 240 -10.92 5.57 -23.47
N ASN A 241 -10.00 6.49 -23.77
CA ASN A 241 -9.79 7.03 -25.11
C ASN A 241 -8.52 6.49 -25.80
N GLY A 242 -7.69 5.72 -25.10
CA GLY A 242 -6.47 5.11 -25.60
C GLY A 242 -5.30 6.08 -25.82
N ASP A 243 -5.28 7.22 -25.13
CA ASP A 243 -4.23 8.24 -25.27
C ASP A 243 -3.02 8.03 -24.34
N GLY A 244 -3.12 7.06 -23.42
CA GLY A 244 -2.08 6.68 -22.48
C GLY A 244 -2.08 7.46 -21.16
N LEU A 245 -3.06 8.35 -20.93
CA LEU A 245 -3.34 8.96 -19.64
C LEU A 245 -4.57 8.30 -19.02
N ASP A 246 -4.59 8.17 -17.70
CA ASP A 246 -5.81 7.73 -17.02
C ASP A 246 -6.88 8.85 -17.06
N ASP A 247 -8.12 8.46 -17.35
CA ASP A 247 -9.28 9.34 -17.40
C ASP A 247 -10.09 9.29 -16.09
N LEU A 248 -11.10 10.14 -15.99
CA LEU A 248 -11.90 10.30 -14.77
C LEU A 248 -13.38 10.16 -15.06
N ILE A 249 -14.16 9.67 -14.08
CA ILE A 249 -15.62 9.72 -14.12
C ILE A 249 -16.20 10.43 -12.89
N VAL A 250 -17.08 11.39 -13.14
CA VAL A 250 -17.73 12.24 -12.13
C VAL A 250 -19.25 12.15 -12.25
N GLY A 251 -19.90 11.69 -11.19
CA GLY A 251 -21.36 11.60 -11.10
C GLY A 251 -22.02 12.91 -10.65
N ALA A 252 -23.18 13.23 -11.23
CA ALA A 252 -24.03 14.39 -10.92
C ALA A 252 -25.50 13.96 -10.95
N HIS A 253 -25.94 13.21 -9.94
CA HIS A 253 -27.23 12.50 -9.96
C HIS A 253 -28.47 13.41 -9.88
N GLN A 254 -28.31 14.67 -9.46
CA GLN A 254 -29.42 15.64 -9.41
C GLN A 254 -29.60 16.40 -10.73
N ALA A 255 -28.64 16.30 -11.65
CA ALA A 255 -28.70 17.00 -12.91
C ALA A 255 -29.95 16.66 -13.73
N ASN A 256 -30.46 17.67 -14.44
CA ASN A 256 -31.63 17.56 -15.33
C ASN A 256 -32.84 16.85 -14.67
N LEU A 257 -33.40 17.50 -13.64
CA LEU A 257 -34.54 16.99 -12.86
C LEU A 257 -34.27 15.60 -12.26
N SER A 258 -33.06 15.38 -11.77
CA SER A 258 -32.63 14.09 -11.22
C SER A 258 -32.74 12.90 -12.19
N SER A 259 -32.82 13.13 -13.50
CA SER A 259 -32.47 12.07 -14.46
C SER A 259 -31.00 11.66 -14.28
N GLY A 260 -30.18 12.65 -13.91
CA GLY A 260 -28.79 12.48 -13.55
C GLY A 260 -27.87 12.51 -14.76
N LYS A 261 -26.61 12.88 -14.52
CA LYS A 261 -25.54 12.86 -15.52
C LYS A 261 -24.31 12.20 -14.93
N SER A 262 -23.49 11.60 -15.78
CA SER A 262 -22.10 11.26 -15.48
C SER A 262 -21.20 11.89 -16.53
N TYR A 263 -20.08 12.44 -16.10
CA TYR A 263 -19.11 13.10 -16.98
C TYR A 263 -17.84 12.27 -16.99
N VAL A 264 -17.39 11.93 -18.18
CA VAL A 264 -16.08 11.34 -18.41
C VAL A 264 -15.16 12.48 -18.82
N VAL A 265 -14.06 12.64 -18.10
CA VAL A 265 -13.12 13.75 -18.25
C VAL A 265 -11.76 13.16 -18.56
N PHE A 266 -11.19 13.55 -19.70
CA PHE A 266 -9.92 12.98 -20.14
C PHE A 266 -8.74 13.49 -19.32
N GLY A 267 -7.75 12.62 -19.13
CA GLY A 267 -6.47 12.95 -18.52
C GLY A 267 -5.78 14.11 -19.26
N LYS A 268 -4.97 14.90 -18.54
CA LYS A 268 -4.19 15.99 -19.11
C LYS A 268 -3.01 16.39 -18.23
N GLN A 269 -1.96 16.91 -18.86
CA GLN A 269 -0.73 17.31 -18.17
C GLN A 269 -0.79 18.70 -17.52
N ASP A 270 -1.55 19.64 -18.11
CA ASP A 270 -1.66 20.99 -17.57
C ASP A 270 -2.54 21.04 -16.31
N THR A 271 -2.46 22.15 -15.56
CA THR A 271 -3.23 22.36 -14.33
C THR A 271 -4.44 23.29 -14.50
N ASN A 272 -4.83 23.58 -15.74
CA ASN A 272 -6.00 24.42 -16.01
C ASN A 272 -7.27 23.78 -15.46
N ALA A 273 -8.18 24.60 -14.92
CA ALA A 273 -9.47 24.13 -14.46
C ALA A 273 -10.32 23.60 -15.63
N ILE A 274 -11.13 22.58 -15.37
CA ILE A 274 -12.09 22.02 -16.31
C ILE A 274 -13.49 22.47 -15.91
N GLU A 275 -14.27 22.91 -16.89
CA GLU A 275 -15.70 23.17 -16.70
C GLU A 275 -16.50 22.01 -17.28
N LEU A 276 -17.38 21.39 -16.49
CA LEU A 276 -18.20 20.27 -17.00
C LEU A 276 -19.15 20.68 -18.14
N SER A 277 -19.43 21.98 -18.29
CA SER A 277 -20.13 22.49 -19.48
C SER A 277 -19.32 22.35 -20.77
N ALA A 278 -17.99 22.38 -20.70
CA ALA A 278 -17.12 22.14 -21.86
C ALA A 278 -17.11 20.64 -22.22
N ILE A 279 -17.12 19.77 -21.21
CA ILE A 279 -17.24 18.31 -21.37
C ILE A 279 -18.59 17.96 -22.01
N ALA A 280 -19.67 18.59 -21.54
CA ALA A 280 -21.00 18.44 -22.14
C ALA A 280 -21.07 18.96 -23.59
N ALA A 281 -20.20 19.90 -23.96
CA ALA A 281 -20.04 20.39 -25.32
C ALA A 281 -19.09 19.54 -26.19
N GLY A 282 -18.47 18.49 -25.62
CA GLY A 282 -17.60 17.54 -26.32
C GLY A 282 -16.12 17.92 -26.37
N THR A 283 -15.65 18.80 -25.47
CA THR A 283 -14.23 19.17 -25.35
C THR A 283 -13.63 18.53 -24.12
N GLY A 284 -12.57 17.73 -24.28
CA GLY A 284 -11.81 17.13 -23.16
C GLY A 284 -12.54 15.98 -22.45
N GLY A 285 -13.51 15.35 -23.11
CA GLY A 285 -14.30 14.25 -22.57
C GLY A 285 -15.70 14.17 -23.18
N PHE A 286 -16.60 13.46 -22.51
CA PHE A 286 -17.99 13.32 -22.92
C PHE A 286 -18.95 13.14 -21.74
N VAL A 287 -20.25 13.29 -22.01
CA VAL A 287 -21.32 13.18 -20.99
C VAL A 287 -22.24 11.99 -21.27
N ILE A 288 -22.59 11.26 -20.22
CA ILE A 288 -23.58 10.19 -20.20
C ILE A 288 -24.83 10.74 -19.51
N ASN A 289 -25.89 10.97 -20.28
CA ASN A 289 -27.16 11.47 -19.76
C ASN A 289 -28.03 10.33 -19.25
N GLY A 290 -28.68 10.52 -18.10
CA GLY A 290 -29.72 9.63 -17.59
C GLY A 290 -30.93 9.57 -18.52
N GLU A 291 -31.62 8.43 -18.52
CA GLU A 291 -32.70 8.15 -19.47
C GLU A 291 -34.01 8.86 -19.12
N SER A 292 -34.40 8.88 -17.84
CA SER A 292 -35.68 9.41 -17.38
C SER A 292 -35.57 10.18 -16.08
N GLU A 293 -36.48 11.13 -15.87
CA GLU A 293 -36.57 11.94 -14.65
C GLU A 293 -36.64 11.06 -13.40
N GLY A 294 -35.83 11.37 -12.39
CA GLY A 294 -35.83 10.63 -11.13
C GLY A 294 -35.07 9.30 -11.13
N ASP A 295 -34.44 8.91 -12.25
CA ASP A 295 -33.61 7.69 -12.34
C ASP A 295 -32.34 7.74 -11.47
N TRP A 296 -31.87 8.96 -11.17
CA TRP A 296 -30.65 9.26 -10.42
C TRP A 296 -29.42 8.57 -11.03
N SER A 297 -29.27 8.65 -12.36
CA SER A 297 -28.07 8.18 -13.06
C SER A 297 -26.83 8.93 -12.58
N GLY A 298 -25.71 8.24 -12.43
CA GLY A 298 -24.48 8.84 -11.88
C GLY A 298 -24.47 8.97 -10.36
N TYR A 299 -25.42 8.35 -9.66
CA TYR A 299 -25.36 8.25 -8.19
C TYR A 299 -24.18 7.37 -7.73
N SER A 300 -23.82 6.38 -8.55
CA SER A 300 -22.63 5.55 -8.39
C SER A 300 -21.98 5.39 -9.74
N VAL A 301 -20.68 5.67 -9.81
CA VAL A 301 -19.84 5.48 -11.00
C VAL A 301 -18.58 4.71 -10.63
N SER A 302 -18.01 3.95 -11.57
CA SER A 302 -16.75 3.23 -11.37
C SER A 302 -16.08 2.87 -12.69
N ASN A 303 -14.76 2.66 -12.67
CA ASN A 303 -14.05 1.92 -13.71
C ASN A 303 -14.58 0.47 -13.76
N ALA A 304 -14.87 -0.04 -14.94
CA ALA A 304 -15.22 -1.44 -15.17
C ALA A 304 -14.02 -2.29 -15.63
N GLY A 305 -12.92 -1.65 -16.02
CA GLY A 305 -11.81 -2.22 -16.77
C GLY A 305 -12.21 -2.51 -18.22
N ASP A 306 -11.30 -3.02 -19.04
CA ASP A 306 -11.61 -3.57 -20.36
C ASP A 306 -12.46 -4.86 -20.24
N VAL A 307 -13.80 -4.72 -20.22
CA VAL A 307 -14.71 -5.87 -20.10
C VAL A 307 -15.05 -6.49 -21.45
N ASN A 308 -14.74 -5.79 -22.53
CA ASN A 308 -15.11 -6.18 -23.89
C ASN A 308 -13.92 -6.78 -24.69
N GLY A 309 -12.69 -6.58 -24.21
CA GLY A 309 -11.43 -7.10 -24.74
C GLY A 309 -10.86 -6.30 -25.91
N ASP A 310 -11.17 -5.01 -26.04
CA ASP A 310 -10.68 -4.15 -27.12
C ASP A 310 -9.42 -3.34 -26.77
N GLY A 311 -8.95 -3.46 -25.52
CA GLY A 311 -7.70 -2.87 -25.06
C GLY A 311 -7.80 -1.43 -24.53
N VAL A 312 -9.02 -0.88 -24.38
CA VAL A 312 -9.28 0.36 -23.63
C VAL A 312 -10.20 0.07 -22.46
N ASP A 313 -10.13 0.87 -21.40
CA ASP A 313 -10.96 0.63 -20.23
C ASP A 313 -12.43 1.03 -20.48
N ASP A 314 -13.36 0.27 -19.87
CA ASP A 314 -14.80 0.53 -19.92
C ASP A 314 -15.29 1.12 -18.58
N LEU A 315 -16.50 1.66 -18.59
CA LEU A 315 -17.09 2.36 -17.45
C LEU A 315 -18.37 1.67 -17.00
N ILE A 316 -18.73 1.82 -15.73
CA ILE A 316 -20.07 1.44 -15.23
C ILE A 316 -20.76 2.59 -14.49
N VAL A 317 -22.02 2.83 -14.85
CA VAL A 317 -22.88 3.88 -14.27
C VAL A 317 -24.16 3.28 -13.70
N GLY A 318 -24.47 3.60 -12.45
CA GLY A 318 -25.70 3.20 -11.78
C GLY A 318 -26.80 4.26 -11.88
N ALA A 319 -28.00 3.83 -12.28
CA ALA A 319 -29.26 4.56 -12.18
C ALA A 319 -30.22 3.75 -11.28
N TYR A 320 -29.97 3.79 -9.98
CA TYR A 320 -30.55 2.83 -9.04
C TYR A 320 -32.07 2.99 -8.84
N ARG A 321 -32.66 4.11 -9.29
CA ARG A 321 -34.11 4.36 -9.24
C ARG A 321 -34.82 4.12 -10.56
N ALA A 322 -34.11 3.75 -11.62
CA ALA A 322 -34.72 3.52 -12.91
C ALA A 322 -35.76 2.39 -12.89
N ASP A 323 -36.71 2.45 -13.83
CA ASP A 323 -37.88 1.58 -13.91
C ASP A 323 -37.81 0.59 -15.09
N PRO A 324 -36.86 -0.38 -15.11
CA PRO A 324 -36.73 -1.31 -16.23
C PRO A 324 -38.01 -2.13 -16.39
N SER A 325 -38.59 -2.10 -17.60
CA SER A 325 -39.85 -2.78 -17.92
C SER A 325 -41.01 -2.40 -16.97
N GLY A 326 -41.02 -1.15 -16.48
CA GLY A 326 -42.08 -0.63 -15.60
C GLY A 326 -42.00 -1.11 -14.14
N LYS A 327 -40.89 -1.76 -13.75
CA LYS A 327 -40.66 -2.17 -12.36
C LYS A 327 -40.10 -0.99 -11.56
N ILE A 328 -40.97 -0.34 -10.79
CA ILE A 328 -40.65 0.86 -10.00
C ILE A 328 -39.37 0.65 -9.19
N SER A 329 -38.36 1.48 -9.44
CA SER A 329 -37.05 1.52 -8.79
C SER A 329 -36.34 0.17 -8.70
N ALA A 330 -36.51 -0.69 -9.72
CA ALA A 330 -35.72 -1.92 -9.82
C ALA A 330 -34.26 -1.64 -10.21
N GLY A 331 -33.98 -0.43 -10.71
CA GLY A 331 -32.65 0.06 -11.04
C GLY A 331 -32.12 -0.44 -12.38
N LYS A 332 -31.22 0.33 -12.97
CA LYS A 332 -30.44 -0.05 -14.14
C LYS A 332 -28.95 0.22 -13.87
N SER A 333 -28.10 -0.61 -14.47
CA SER A 333 -26.66 -0.40 -14.54
C SER A 333 -26.27 -0.42 -16.01
N TYR A 334 -25.47 0.56 -16.41
CA TYR A 334 -25.01 0.71 -17.78
C TYR A 334 -23.51 0.51 -17.80
N VAL A 335 -23.05 -0.43 -18.62
CA VAL A 335 -21.65 -0.49 -19.03
C VAL A 335 -21.52 0.37 -20.27
N VAL A 336 -20.56 1.29 -20.27
CA VAL A 336 -20.26 2.17 -21.40
C VAL A 336 -18.87 1.82 -21.87
N PHE A 337 -18.78 1.37 -23.12
CA PHE A 337 -17.49 0.96 -23.66
C PHE A 337 -16.60 2.17 -23.95
N GLY A 338 -15.32 2.02 -23.59
CA GLY A 338 -14.27 2.90 -24.05
C GLY A 338 -14.19 2.88 -25.57
N LYS A 339 -13.45 3.83 -26.13
CA LYS A 339 -13.17 3.83 -27.55
C LYS A 339 -11.84 4.50 -27.81
N GLN A 340 -10.92 3.73 -28.38
CA GLN A 340 -9.66 4.25 -28.89
C GLN A 340 -9.91 5.38 -29.91
N ASP A 341 -9.47 6.57 -29.56
CA ASP A 341 -9.41 7.70 -30.48
C ASP A 341 -8.23 7.48 -31.42
N ASN A 342 -8.53 7.19 -32.68
CA ASN A 342 -7.52 7.03 -33.75
C ASN A 342 -6.83 8.35 -34.14
N THR A 343 -6.91 9.39 -33.30
CA THR A 343 -6.23 10.66 -33.48
C THR A 343 -4.95 10.63 -32.66
N ASN A 344 -3.83 10.37 -33.33
CA ASN A 344 -2.50 10.56 -32.73
C ASN A 344 -2.36 12.02 -32.24
N ALA A 345 -2.62 12.31 -30.98
CA ALA A 345 -2.28 13.62 -30.39
C ALA A 345 -2.14 13.51 -28.87
N ILE A 346 -0.87 13.40 -28.44
CA ILE A 346 -0.43 14.10 -27.23
C ILE A 346 -0.25 15.55 -27.69
N GLU A 347 -1.07 16.48 -27.22
CA GLU A 347 -0.77 17.93 -27.25
C GLU A 347 -0.49 18.44 -25.84
#